data_AF-A0A5C3PPT4-F1
#
_entry.id   AF-A0A5C3PPT4-F1
#
_cell.length_a   1.000
_cell.length_b   1.000
_cell.length_c   1.000
_cell.angle_alpha   90.00
_cell.angle_beta   90.00
_cell.angle_gamma   90.00
#
_symmetry.space_group_name_H-M   'P 1'
#
loop_
_entity.id
_entity.type
_entity.pdbx_description
1 polymer ?
#
loop_
_entity_poly.entity_id
_entity_poly.type
_entity_poly.pdbx_seq_one_letter_code
_entity_poly.pdbx_strand_id
1 'polypeptide(L)'
;LHSGNTGQRLGRIPLVLGMPVIISQNFDVNGGVVNGTIGRLAQIRYRTDRSNGRRYLKSCVVRLPELGGEALHSLQPGDYPVMEDTV
;
A
#
# COMPACT_ATOMS: atom_id res chain seq x y z
N LEU A 1 -23.68 -0.37 6.63
CA LEU A 1 -22.49 -1.20 6.32
C LEU A 1 -22.56 -1.63 4.86
N HIS A 2 -21.93 -0.87 3.95
CA HIS A 2 -21.95 -1.13 2.50
C HIS A 2 -20.79 -2.03 2.01
N SER A 3 -20.15 -2.75 2.92
CA SER A 3 -18.94 -3.52 2.64
C SER A 3 -19.17 -4.69 1.66
N GLY A 4 -20.40 -5.24 1.59
CA GLY A 4 -20.78 -6.23 0.59
C GLY A 4 -20.83 -5.70 -0.85
N ASN A 5 -21.18 -4.43 -1.06
CA ASN A 5 -21.37 -3.87 -2.41
C ASN A 5 -20.05 -3.52 -3.12
N THR A 6 -18.96 -3.38 -2.37
CA THR A 6 -17.63 -3.03 -2.90
C THR A 6 -16.67 -4.21 -2.88
N GLY A 7 -17.14 -5.41 -2.51
CA GLY A 7 -16.25 -6.56 -2.28
C GLY A 7 -15.23 -6.31 -1.17
N GLN A 8 -15.63 -5.59 -0.11
CA GLN A 8 -14.76 -5.13 0.98
C GLN A 8 -13.65 -4.15 0.55
N ARG A 9 -13.74 -3.55 -0.64
CA ARG A 9 -12.76 -2.57 -1.12
C ARG A 9 -13.02 -1.19 -0.51
N LEU A 10 -11.99 -0.64 0.14
CA LEU A 10 -12.01 0.73 0.63
C LEU A 10 -12.03 1.69 -0.57
N GLY A 11 -13.11 2.47 -0.71
CA GLY A 11 -13.31 3.27 -1.91
C GLY A 11 -12.36 4.46 -2.03
N ARG A 12 -12.25 5.27 -0.97
CA ARG A 12 -11.42 6.50 -0.95
C ARG A 12 -10.85 6.70 0.44
N ILE A 13 -9.53 6.77 0.54
CA ILE A 13 -8.81 7.09 1.78
C ILE A 13 -7.82 8.21 1.49
N PRO A 14 -7.80 9.29 2.29
CA PRO A 14 -6.73 10.27 2.21
C PRO A 14 -5.42 9.61 2.65
N LEU A 15 -4.44 9.56 1.75
CA LEU A 15 -3.12 9.02 2.03
C LEU A 15 -2.14 10.17 2.28
N VAL A 16 -1.45 10.13 3.42
CA VAL A 16 -0.44 11.11 3.83
C VAL A 16 0.86 10.38 4.17
N LEU A 17 1.99 10.92 3.77
CA LEU A 17 3.29 10.35 4.14
C LEU A 17 3.45 10.30 5.67
N GLY A 18 3.99 9.20 6.18
CA GLY A 18 4.10 8.91 7.60
C GLY A 18 2.84 8.30 8.24
N MET A 19 1.71 8.28 7.53
CA MET A 19 0.45 7.72 8.05
C MET A 19 0.61 6.21 8.34
N PRO A 20 0.12 5.73 9.50
CA PRO A 20 0.07 4.30 9.77
C PRO A 20 -0.92 3.63 8.82
N VAL A 21 -0.51 2.50 8.24
CA VAL A 21 -1.31 1.69 7.33
C VAL A 21 -1.21 0.23 7.71
N ILE A 22 -2.28 -0.53 7.45
CA ILE A 22 -2.30 -1.98 7.59
C ILE A 22 -2.29 -2.58 6.19
N ILE A 23 -1.39 -3.54 5.96
CA ILE A 23 -1.39 -4.37 4.76
C ILE A 23 -2.47 -5.45 4.91
N SER A 24 -3.42 -5.50 3.98
CA SER A 24 -4.59 -6.39 4.07
C SER A 24 -4.46 -7.68 3.25
N GLN A 25 -3.33 -7.90 2.59
CA GLN A 25 -3.08 -9.07 1.76
C GLN A 25 -1.68 -9.62 2.05
N ASN A 26 -1.52 -10.95 1.92
CA ASN A 26 -0.19 -11.55 1.99
C ASN A 26 0.60 -11.11 0.76
N PHE A 27 1.72 -10.41 1.01
CA PHE A 27 2.53 -9.83 -0.05
C PHE A 27 3.85 -10.60 -0.19
N ASP A 28 4.56 -10.75 0.93
CA ASP A 28 5.83 -11.49 1.01
C ASP A 28 5.85 -12.28 2.33
N VAL A 29 5.32 -13.50 2.28
CA VAL A 29 5.19 -14.36 3.46
C VAL A 29 6.56 -14.73 4.03
N ASN A 30 7.57 -14.93 3.18
CA ASN A 30 8.92 -15.30 3.61
C ASN A 30 9.64 -14.10 4.25
N GLY A 31 9.40 -12.89 3.75
CA GLY A 31 9.88 -11.64 4.34
C GLY A 31 9.05 -11.11 5.52
N GLY A 32 7.99 -11.81 5.92
CA GLY A 32 7.13 -11.44 7.06
C GLY A 32 6.06 -10.38 6.76
N VAL A 33 5.85 -10.04 5.49
CA VAL A 33 4.78 -9.12 5.05
C VAL A 33 3.50 -9.90 4.79
N VAL A 34 2.70 -10.05 5.84
CA VAL A 34 1.43 -10.78 5.83
C VAL A 34 0.26 -9.82 6.06
N ASN A 35 -0.96 -10.33 5.85
CA ASN A 35 -2.16 -9.59 6.24
C ASN A 35 -2.12 -9.24 7.75
N GLY A 36 -2.35 -7.98 8.06
CA GLY A 36 -2.30 -7.43 9.42
C GLY A 36 -0.99 -6.71 9.74
N THR A 37 0.03 -6.80 8.89
CA THR A 37 1.29 -6.08 9.10
C THR A 37 1.06 -4.56 9.07
N ILE A 38 1.51 -3.88 10.13
CA ILE A 38 1.40 -2.43 10.31
C ILE A 38 2.70 -1.75 9.88
N GLY A 39 2.59 -0.73 9.04
CA GLY A 39 3.72 0.08 8.61
C GLY A 39 3.39 1.54 8.45
N ARG A 40 4.36 2.31 7.96
CA ARG A 40 4.19 3.74 7.66
C ARG A 40 4.28 4.00 6.17
N LEU A 41 3.36 4.80 5.65
CA LEU A 41 3.37 5.18 4.24
C LEU A 41 4.59 6.06 3.92
N ALA A 42 5.49 5.60 3.07
CA ALA A 42 6.73 6.29 2.75
C ALA A 42 6.68 7.00 1.38
N GLN A 43 5.98 6.42 0.40
CA GLN A 43 5.82 7.00 -0.94
C GLN A 43 4.45 6.68 -1.53
N ILE A 44 3.96 7.56 -2.41
CA ILE A 44 2.68 7.41 -3.09
C ILE A 44 2.87 7.66 -4.58
N ARG A 45 2.40 6.72 -5.41
CA ARG A 45 2.34 6.87 -6.87
C ARG A 45 0.89 6.80 -7.31
N TYR A 46 0.44 7.83 -8.02
CA TYR A 46 -0.90 7.90 -8.56
C TYR A 46 -0.89 8.43 -10.00
N ARG A 47 -1.94 8.10 -10.75
CA ARG A 47 -2.26 8.75 -12.02
C ARG A 47 -3.32 9.83 -11.77
N THR A 48 -3.14 11.00 -12.34
CA THR A 48 -4.17 12.04 -12.35
C THR A 48 -5.01 11.94 -13.62
N ASP A 49 -6.32 11.87 -13.48
CA ASP A 49 -7.26 12.01 -14.58
C ASP A 49 -7.35 13.49 -15.00
N ARG A 50 -7.06 13.75 -16.27
CA ARG A 50 -7.02 15.11 -16.83
C ARG A 50 -8.41 15.76 -16.90
N SER A 51 -9.48 14.96 -17.00
CA SER A 51 -10.85 15.47 -17.18
C SER A 51 -11.46 16.05 -15.91
N ASN A 52 -11.12 15.50 -14.74
CA ASN A 52 -11.75 15.81 -13.46
C ASN A 52 -10.75 16.02 -12.31
N GLY A 53 -9.45 15.91 -12.56
CA GLY A 53 -8.38 16.10 -11.57
C GLY A 53 -8.27 14.98 -10.53
N ARG A 54 -9.04 13.89 -10.64
CA ARG A 54 -9.03 12.78 -9.67
C ARG A 54 -7.71 12.02 -9.73
N ARG A 55 -7.22 11.64 -8.56
CA ARG A 55 -6.00 10.84 -8.39
C ARG A 55 -6.38 9.38 -8.15
N TYR A 56 -5.86 8.50 -8.98
CA TYR A 56 -6.02 7.06 -8.88
C TYR A 56 -4.71 6.46 -8.40
N LEU A 57 -4.71 5.92 -7.18
CA LEU A 57 -3.54 5.25 -6.61
C LEU A 57 -3.13 4.07 -7.50
N LYS A 58 -1.84 4.00 -7.85
CA LYS A 58 -1.25 2.92 -8.65
C LYS A 58 -0.35 2.03 -7.80
N SER A 59 0.40 2.64 -6.89
CA SER A 59 1.19 1.94 -5.89
C SER A 59 1.57 2.88 -4.75
N CYS A 60 2.00 2.30 -3.64
CA CYS A 60 2.66 3.01 -2.57
C CYS A 60 3.84 2.21 -2.04
N VAL A 61 4.70 2.85 -1.26
CA VAL A 61 5.75 2.17 -0.50
C VAL A 61 5.40 2.27 0.97
N VAL A 62 5.47 1.16 1.68
CA VAL A 62 5.22 1.04 3.12
C VAL A 62 6.53 0.66 3.80
N ARG A 63 6.92 1.46 4.80
CA ARG A 63 8.09 1.24 5.63
C ARG A 63 7.74 0.36 6.82
N LEU A 64 8.49 -0.74 6.94
CA LEU A 64 8.39 -1.82 7.91
C LEU A 64 9.80 -2.09 8.47
N PRO A 65 10.33 -1.22 9.35
CA PRO A 65 11.73 -1.28 9.77
C PRO A 65 12.06 -2.52 10.63
N GLU A 66 11.03 -3.18 11.16
CA GLU A 66 11.17 -4.39 11.98
C GLU A 66 11.29 -5.67 11.13
N LEU A 67 11.02 -5.60 9.83
CA LEU A 67 11.16 -6.73 8.92
C LEU A 67 12.53 -6.70 8.24
N GLY A 68 13.29 -7.79 8.40
CA GLY A 68 14.67 -7.94 7.93
C GLY A 68 14.81 -8.59 6.55
N GLY A 69 13.80 -8.47 5.68
CA GLY A 69 13.86 -9.01 4.32
C GLY A 69 14.91 -8.31 3.45
N GLU A 70 15.37 -8.98 2.39
CA GLU A 70 16.24 -8.35 1.41
C GLU A 70 15.55 -7.16 0.75
N ALA A 71 16.30 -6.07 0.56
CA ALA A 71 15.79 -4.89 -0.10
C ALA A 71 15.56 -5.17 -1.59
N LEU A 72 14.39 -4.78 -2.09
CA LEU A 72 14.15 -4.75 -3.53
C LEU A 72 15.04 -3.70 -4.18
N HIS A 73 15.45 -3.95 -5.43
CA HIS A 73 16.30 -3.04 -6.19
C HIS A 73 15.70 -1.61 -6.20
N SER A 74 16.53 -0.63 -5.85
CA SER A 74 16.15 0.80 -5.70
C SER A 74 15.24 1.16 -4.51
N LEU A 75 14.97 0.23 -3.59
CA LEU A 75 14.28 0.50 -2.32
C LEU A 75 15.24 0.34 -1.13
N GLN A 76 14.91 0.99 -0.02
CA GLN A 76 15.66 0.80 1.23
C GLN A 76 15.26 -0.53 1.88
N PRO A 77 16.15 -1.16 2.66
CA PRO A 77 15.74 -2.27 3.52
C PRO A 77 14.54 -1.88 4.39
N GLY A 78 13.55 -2.77 4.47
CA GLY A 78 12.28 -2.50 5.16
C GLY A 78 11.27 -1.66 4.36
N ASP A 79 11.56 -1.24 3.13
CA ASP A 79 10.57 -0.62 2.25
C ASP A 79 9.95 -1.66 1.32
N TYR A 80 8.62 -1.77 1.38
CA TYR A 80 7.85 -2.74 0.60
C TYR A 80 6.85 -2.03 -0.31
N PRO A 81 6.86 -2.32 -1.63
CA PRO A 81 5.91 -1.74 -2.56
C PRO A 81 4.57 -2.47 -2.47
N VAL A 82 3.49 -1.72 -2.29
CA VAL A 82 2.12 -2.22 -2.38
C VAL A 82 1.52 -1.72 -3.69
N MET A 83 1.10 -2.66 -4.53
CA MET A 83 0.53 -2.37 -5.85
C MET A 83 -0.98 -2.19 -5.76
N GLU A 84 -1.56 -1.47 -6.73
CA GLU A 84 -3.02 -1.41 -6.86
C GLU A 84 -3.62 -2.82 -7.03
N ASP A 85 -4.83 -2.99 -6.52
CA ASP A 85 -5.65 -4.17 -6.80
C ASP A 85 -6.28 -4.02 -8.19
N THR A 86 -5.98 -4.94 -9.11
CA THR A 86 -6.47 -4.92 -10.51
C THR A 86 -7.55 -5.96 -10.81
N VAL A 87 -8.03 -6.70 -9.80
CA VAL A 87 -8.97 -7.82 -9.99
C VAL A 87 -10.41 -7.34 -10.19
#